data_AF-A0A2D4MG83-F1
#
_entry.id   AF-A0A2D4MG83-F1
#
_cell.length_a   1.000
_cell.length_b   1.000
_cell.length_c   1.000
_cell.angle_alpha   90.00
_cell.angle_beta   90.00
_cell.angle_gamma   90.00
#
_symmetry.space_group_name_H-M   'P 1'
#
loop_
_entity.id
_entity.type
_entity.pdbx_description
1 polymer ?
#
loop_
_entity_poly.entity_id
_entity_poly.type
_entity_poly.pdbx_seq_one_letter_code
_entity_poly.pdbx_strand_id
1 'polypeptide(L)'
;SPSGSGHSTPTGYKDEDIPRRRQLQRRHSFVMVKGAALLLPEEDKLEAVQEGPATPLDQTPKCEDAIAGQQELHLQQMVGLLRPEDAIQLAVRLESARAHRIRYLLVVSATEKESKSEMVLLGVDFPDESLATCTLGMVLPLWSDTQVFLDGDGGFSVTSGGQTRIFKPISVQTMWSALQVLHKACNEAVSNNYFPGGGALNWTEWYQKAVNSDQSCINEWLAMSDLESVRPTSPSIFSDQSVMPPFPLELIVGL
;
A
#
# COMPACT_ATOMS: atom_id res chain seq x y z
N SER A 1 50.38 -57.55 32.93
CA SER A 1 49.82 -57.51 31.57
C SER A 1 49.47 -58.92 31.14
N PRO A 2 48.40 -59.21 30.37
CA PRO A 2 47.36 -58.33 29.80
C PRO A 2 45.89 -58.82 29.97
N SER A 3 44.96 -58.04 29.43
CA SER A 3 43.66 -58.39 28.79
C SER A 3 42.50 -58.95 29.63
N GLY A 4 41.24 -58.56 29.44
CA GLY A 4 40.64 -57.69 28.44
C GLY A 4 39.11 -57.68 28.58
N SER A 5 38.56 -56.47 28.59
CA SER A 5 37.25 -56.00 28.11
C SER A 5 36.09 -56.99 28.01
N GLY A 6 35.04 -56.70 28.78
CA GLY A 6 33.68 -57.13 28.50
C GLY A 6 32.92 -56.17 27.59
N HIS A 7 31.70 -56.63 27.34
CA HIS A 7 30.48 -55.94 26.95
C HIS A 7 30.00 -55.98 25.50
N SER A 8 28.90 -56.72 25.40
CA SER A 8 27.89 -56.89 24.37
C SER A 8 27.41 -55.61 23.69
N THR A 9 27.30 -55.67 22.37
CA THR A 9 26.48 -54.79 21.53
C THR A 9 24.99 -55.11 21.65
N PRO A 10 24.13 -54.09 21.75
CA PRO A 10 22.80 -54.13 21.15
C PRO A 10 22.70 -53.16 19.99
N THR A 11 22.21 -53.69 18.88
CA THR A 11 21.70 -52.98 17.70
C THR A 11 20.62 -51.99 18.09
N GLY A 12 20.80 -50.72 17.73
CA GLY A 12 19.82 -49.65 17.91
C GLY A 12 19.82 -48.72 16.69
N TYR A 13 18.63 -48.63 16.09
CA TYR A 13 18.19 -47.88 14.92
C TYR A 13 18.93 -46.57 14.58
N LYS A 14 19.22 -46.40 13.28
CA LYS A 14 19.49 -45.09 12.67
C LYS A 14 18.16 -44.34 12.58
N ASP A 15 18.00 -43.33 13.42
CA ASP A 15 16.99 -42.30 13.22
C ASP A 15 17.60 -41.24 12.30
N GLU A 16 17.25 -41.29 11.03
CA GLU A 16 17.53 -40.23 10.08
C GLU A 16 16.57 -39.08 10.41
N ASP A 17 16.97 -38.19 11.31
CA ASP A 17 16.30 -36.92 11.54
C ASP A 17 16.33 -36.11 10.25
N ILE A 18 15.22 -36.13 9.51
CA ILE A 18 14.95 -35.23 8.38
C ILE A 18 14.51 -33.89 8.97
N PRO A 19 15.31 -32.81 8.93
CA PRO A 19 14.76 -31.50 9.20
C PRO A 19 14.15 -30.96 7.90
N ARG A 20 13.07 -30.18 8.04
CA ARG A 20 12.46 -29.26 7.04
C ARG A 20 11.21 -29.77 6.33
N ARG A 21 10.06 -29.46 6.92
CA ARG A 21 9.01 -28.62 6.29
C ARG A 21 7.83 -28.44 7.25
N ARG A 22 7.96 -27.52 8.19
CA ARG A 22 6.82 -26.76 8.70
C ARG A 22 7.14 -25.28 8.50
N GLN A 23 7.16 -24.88 7.24
CA GLN A 23 7.00 -23.48 6.89
C GLN A 23 5.54 -23.16 7.19
N LEU A 24 5.27 -22.79 8.44
CA LEU A 24 3.96 -22.31 8.88
C LEU A 24 3.62 -21.12 7.98
N GLN A 25 2.70 -21.34 7.06
CA GLN A 25 2.20 -20.30 6.17
C GLN A 25 1.47 -19.31 7.08
N ARG A 26 2.14 -18.22 7.44
CA ARG A 26 1.62 -17.20 8.34
C ARG A 26 0.33 -16.66 7.75
N ARG A 27 -0.79 -16.86 8.45
CA ARG A 27 -2.11 -16.39 8.01
C ARG A 27 -2.33 -15.01 8.61
N HIS A 28 -2.23 -13.98 7.79
CA HIS A 28 -2.59 -12.63 8.18
C HIS A 28 -4.10 -12.44 8.03
N SER A 29 -4.75 -11.95 9.08
CA SER A 29 -6.17 -11.61 9.10
C SER A 29 -6.31 -10.09 9.13
N PHE A 30 -7.28 -9.54 8.40
CA PHE A 30 -7.50 -8.09 8.34
C PHE A 30 -8.92 -7.74 8.75
N VAL A 31 -9.08 -6.63 9.47
CA VAL A 31 -10.39 -5.98 9.65
C VAL A 31 -10.58 -4.98 8.53
N MET A 32 -11.70 -5.14 7.82
CA MET A 32 -12.11 -4.27 6.74
C MET A 32 -13.05 -3.20 7.26
N VAL A 33 -12.70 -1.95 7.01
CA VAL A 33 -13.59 -0.79 7.15
C VAL A 33 -13.62 -0.05 5.82
N LYS A 34 -14.63 0.79 5.60
CA LYS A 34 -14.81 1.50 4.33
C LYS A 34 -13.56 2.31 3.98
N GLY A 35 -12.79 1.81 3.01
CA GLY A 35 -11.53 2.43 2.56
C GLY A 35 -10.31 2.19 3.44
N ALA A 36 -10.34 1.31 4.44
CA ALA A 36 -9.12 0.87 5.10
C ALA A 36 -9.14 -0.61 5.50
N ALA A 37 -7.96 -1.19 5.62
CA ALA A 37 -7.75 -2.55 6.09
C ALA A 37 -6.64 -2.56 7.13
N LEU A 38 -6.94 -3.06 8.33
CA LEU A 38 -6.00 -3.10 9.45
C LEU A 38 -5.65 -4.54 9.77
N LEU A 39 -4.36 -4.83 9.95
CA LEU A 39 -3.90 -6.15 10.36
C LEU A 39 -4.39 -6.47 11.78
N LEU A 40 -4.98 -7.66 11.93
CA LEU A 40 -5.36 -8.19 13.23
C LEU A 40 -4.16 -8.82 13.93
N PRO A 41 -4.03 -8.66 15.27
CA PRO A 41 -3.10 -9.43 16.06
C PRO A 41 -3.33 -10.94 15.84
N GLU A 42 -2.25 -11.71 15.71
CA GLU A 42 -2.32 -13.17 15.74
C GLU A 42 -2.70 -13.60 17.16
N GLU A 43 -3.99 -13.72 17.43
CA GLU A 43 -4.46 -14.35 18.66
C GLU A 43 -4.16 -15.86 18.55
N ASP A 44 -3.34 -16.39 19.47
CA ASP A 44 -3.13 -17.83 19.61
C ASP A 44 -4.50 -18.50 19.79
N LYS A 45 -4.86 -19.30 18.79
CA LYS A 45 -6.15 -19.96 18.60
C LYS A 45 -6.64 -20.68 19.87
N LEU A 46 -7.64 -20.12 20.53
CA LEU A 46 -8.54 -20.86 21.41
C LEU A 46 -9.96 -20.81 20.83
N GLU A 47 -10.41 -22.01 20.45
CA GLU A 47 -11.79 -22.48 20.33
C GLU A 47 -12.74 -21.70 19.39
N ALA A 48 -12.96 -22.28 18.22
CA ALA A 48 -14.10 -21.97 17.36
C ALA A 48 -15.41 -22.25 18.11
N VAL A 49 -16.24 -21.21 18.29
CA VAL A 49 -17.65 -21.38 18.67
C VAL A 49 -18.52 -21.33 17.41
N GLN A 50 -19.44 -22.29 17.40
CA GLN A 50 -20.23 -22.81 16.29
C GLN A 50 -21.14 -21.80 15.59
N GLU A 51 -21.35 -22.07 14.30
CA GLU A 51 -22.40 -21.51 13.44
C GLU A 51 -23.79 -21.64 14.09
N GLY A 52 -24.57 -20.56 14.03
CA GLY A 52 -26.02 -20.55 14.26
C GLY A 52 -26.77 -20.26 12.95
N PRO A 53 -27.96 -20.87 12.72
CA PRO A 53 -28.57 -20.93 11.40
C PRO A 53 -29.22 -19.62 10.95
N ALA A 54 -29.15 -19.39 9.64
CA ALA A 54 -29.70 -18.25 8.92
C ALA A 54 -31.24 -18.15 9.02
N THR A 55 -31.73 -16.92 9.12
CA THR A 55 -33.10 -16.56 8.70
C THR A 55 -33.01 -15.54 7.57
N PRO A 56 -33.64 -15.78 6.41
CA PRO A 56 -33.67 -14.81 5.33
C PRO A 56 -34.82 -13.83 5.60
N LEU A 57 -34.66 -12.56 5.20
CA LEU A 57 -35.67 -11.57 4.79
C LEU A 57 -35.13 -10.15 5.04
N ASP A 58 -34.48 -9.53 4.06
CA ASP A 58 -35.07 -8.45 3.24
C ASP A 58 -34.00 -7.91 2.26
N GLN A 59 -34.41 -7.66 1.03
CA GLN A 59 -33.52 -7.57 -0.13
C GLN A 59 -33.06 -6.15 -0.40
N THR A 60 -31.82 -5.80 -0.02
CA THR A 60 -30.98 -4.83 -0.75
C THR A 60 -29.46 -5.04 -0.50
N PRO A 61 -28.75 -6.02 -1.11
CA PRO A 61 -27.31 -6.19 -0.84
C PRO A 61 -26.37 -5.99 -2.05
N LYS A 62 -26.80 -5.46 -3.21
CA LYS A 62 -25.93 -5.49 -4.40
C LYS A 62 -24.73 -4.53 -4.39
N CYS A 63 -24.79 -3.41 -3.67
CA CYS A 63 -23.78 -2.36 -3.79
C CYS A 63 -22.68 -2.46 -2.72
N GLU A 64 -23.04 -2.79 -1.48
CA GLU A 64 -22.08 -2.85 -0.36
C GLU A 64 -21.16 -4.07 -0.46
N ASP A 65 -21.70 -5.23 -0.85
CA ASP A 65 -20.92 -6.45 -1.08
C ASP A 65 -19.94 -6.29 -2.24
N ALA A 66 -20.31 -5.53 -3.28
CA ALA A 66 -19.44 -5.27 -4.42
C ALA A 66 -18.22 -4.40 -4.03
N ILE A 67 -18.43 -3.39 -3.18
CA ILE A 67 -17.36 -2.53 -2.67
C ILE A 67 -16.42 -3.31 -1.74
N ALA A 68 -16.98 -4.14 -0.85
CA ALA A 68 -16.19 -4.99 0.04
C ALA A 68 -15.34 -6.00 -0.76
N GLY A 69 -15.95 -6.67 -1.75
CA GLY A 69 -15.25 -7.62 -2.63
C GLY A 69 -14.16 -6.96 -3.48
N GLN A 70 -14.39 -5.74 -3.97
CA GLN A 70 -13.37 -4.97 -4.69
C GLN A 70 -12.19 -4.59 -3.77
N GLN A 71 -12.47 -4.19 -2.52
CA GLN A 71 -11.42 -3.84 -1.57
C GLN A 71 -10.57 -5.07 -1.18
N GLU A 72 -11.19 -6.25 -1.04
CA GLU A 72 -10.46 -7.50 -0.84
C GLU A 72 -9.55 -7.83 -2.04
N LEU A 73 -10.06 -7.68 -3.26
CA LEU A 73 -9.26 -7.87 -4.47
C LEU A 73 -8.06 -6.93 -4.53
N HIS A 74 -8.25 -5.64 -4.20
CA HIS A 74 -7.15 -4.69 -4.11
C HIS A 74 -6.11 -5.12 -3.07
N LEU A 75 -6.54 -5.59 -1.89
CA LEU A 75 -5.61 -6.08 -0.87
C LEU A 75 -4.79 -7.26 -1.34
N GLN A 76 -5.40 -8.22 -2.03
CA GLN A 76 -4.68 -9.37 -2.59
C GLN A 76 -3.59 -8.92 -3.57
N GLN A 77 -3.89 -7.93 -4.42
CA GLN A 77 -2.92 -7.37 -5.35
C GLN A 77 -1.80 -6.62 -4.62
N MET A 78 -2.14 -5.83 -3.60
CA MET A 78 -1.16 -5.09 -2.79
C MET A 78 -0.21 -6.05 -2.06
N VAL A 79 -0.72 -7.13 -1.47
CA VAL A 79 0.12 -8.18 -0.86
C VAL A 79 1.07 -8.80 -1.88
N GLY A 80 0.67 -8.93 -3.14
CA GLY A 80 1.52 -9.42 -4.23
C GLY A 80 2.70 -8.51 -4.58
N LEU A 81 2.69 -7.23 -4.18
CA LEU A 81 3.81 -6.30 -4.37
C LEU A 81 4.87 -6.41 -3.26
N LEU A 82 4.51 -6.99 -2.11
CA LEU A 82 5.40 -7.04 -0.95
C LEU A 82 6.37 -8.22 -1.05
N ARG A 83 7.51 -8.08 -0.36
CA ARG A 83 8.40 -9.21 -0.11
C ARG A 83 7.70 -10.23 0.81
N PRO A 84 8.00 -11.53 0.71
CA PRO A 84 7.34 -12.56 1.51
C PRO A 84 7.49 -12.38 3.03
N GLU A 85 8.57 -11.73 3.47
CA GLU A 85 8.84 -11.41 4.87
C GLU A 85 8.15 -10.14 5.38
N ASP A 86 7.58 -9.31 4.51
CA ASP A 86 6.98 -8.04 4.91
C ASP A 86 5.48 -8.17 5.14
N ALA A 87 4.94 -7.39 6.06
CA ALA A 87 3.53 -7.40 6.40
C ALA A 87 2.91 -6.01 6.28
N ILE A 88 1.73 -5.93 5.66
CA ILE A 88 0.90 -4.73 5.70
C ILE A 88 0.33 -4.60 7.10
N GLN A 89 0.70 -3.55 7.82
CA GLN A 89 0.10 -3.18 9.11
C GLN A 89 -1.22 -2.45 8.91
N LEU A 90 -1.28 -1.60 7.88
CA LEU A 90 -2.44 -0.80 7.54
C LEU A 90 -2.45 -0.49 6.04
N ALA A 91 -3.62 -0.58 5.41
CA ALA A 91 -3.88 -0.04 4.08
C ALA A 91 -4.99 1.01 4.17
N VAL A 92 -4.79 2.20 3.63
CA VAL A 92 -5.77 3.29 3.61
C VAL A 92 -5.94 3.80 2.20
N ARG A 93 -7.18 3.82 1.70
CA ARG A 93 -7.54 4.45 0.43
C ARG A 93 -7.46 5.97 0.60
N LEU A 94 -6.82 6.61 -0.36
CA LEU A 94 -6.70 8.05 -0.45
C LEU A 94 -7.63 8.62 -1.51
N GLU A 95 -7.92 9.91 -1.37
CA GLU A 95 -8.41 10.75 -2.44
C GLU A 95 -7.36 10.82 -3.56
N SER A 96 -7.83 10.89 -4.80
CA SER A 96 -6.99 11.13 -5.98
C SER A 96 -7.51 12.33 -6.74
N ALA A 97 -6.59 13.10 -7.33
CA ALA A 97 -6.93 14.19 -8.24
C ALA A 97 -7.59 13.69 -9.53
N ARG A 98 -7.52 12.39 -9.84
CA ARG A 98 -8.06 11.78 -11.06
C ARG A 98 -9.16 10.77 -10.72
N ALA A 99 -10.34 10.96 -11.32
CA ALA A 99 -11.55 10.20 -10.98
C ALA A 99 -11.47 8.66 -11.21
N HIS A 100 -10.57 8.19 -12.08
CA HIS A 100 -10.44 6.75 -12.42
C HIS A 100 -9.25 6.06 -11.72
N ARG A 101 -8.52 6.79 -10.88
CA ARG A 101 -7.34 6.27 -10.18
C ARG A 101 -7.69 6.00 -8.73
N ILE A 102 -7.32 4.81 -8.27
CA ILE A 102 -7.41 4.47 -6.85
C ILE A 102 -6.00 4.44 -6.28
N ARG A 103 -5.83 5.07 -5.11
CA ARG A 103 -4.54 5.14 -4.43
C ARG A 103 -4.66 4.60 -3.02
N TYR A 104 -3.69 3.80 -2.62
CA TYR A 104 -3.58 3.30 -1.26
C TYR A 104 -2.27 3.74 -0.65
N LEU A 105 -2.35 4.26 0.58
CA LEU A 105 -1.22 4.37 1.48
C LEU A 105 -1.12 3.08 2.28
N LEU A 106 0.03 2.41 2.20
CA LEU A 106 0.33 1.23 3.01
C LEU A 106 1.34 1.60 4.09
N VAL A 107 1.11 1.13 5.32
CA VAL A 107 2.13 1.03 6.36
C VAL A 107 2.61 -0.41 6.37
N VAL A 108 3.88 -0.63 6.05
CA VAL A 108 4.48 -1.96 5.92
C VAL A 108 5.61 -2.10 6.93
N SER A 109 5.66 -3.23 7.62
CA SER A 109 6.74 -3.59 8.53
C SER A 109 7.57 -4.75 7.98
N ALA A 110 8.88 -4.71 8.17
CA ALA A 110 9.71 -5.89 7.99
C ALA A 110 9.48 -6.87 9.15
N THR A 111 9.26 -8.15 8.86
CA THR A 111 9.21 -9.20 9.89
C THR A 111 10.62 -9.69 10.18
N GLU A 112 11.36 -9.02 11.07
CA GLU A 112 12.61 -9.55 11.61
C GLU A 112 12.43 -10.16 13.01
N LYS A 113 13.24 -11.19 13.30
CA LYS A 113 13.12 -12.04 14.51
C LYS A 113 13.44 -11.33 15.83
N GLU A 114 14.05 -10.14 15.79
CA GLU A 114 14.46 -9.37 16.97
C GLU A 114 13.64 -8.09 17.08
N SER A 115 12.41 -8.13 17.60
CA SER A 115 11.68 -7.04 18.30
C SER A 115 11.72 -5.59 17.76
N LYS A 116 12.21 -5.36 16.54
CA LYS A 116 12.47 -4.08 15.90
C LYS A 116 11.64 -4.05 14.64
N SER A 117 10.45 -3.47 14.74
CA SER A 117 9.58 -3.30 13.58
C SER A 117 10.04 -2.06 12.84
N GLU A 118 10.94 -2.25 11.88
CA GLU A 118 11.25 -1.22 10.90
C GLU A 118 10.04 -1.02 9.99
N MET A 119 9.61 0.23 9.80
CA MET A 119 8.41 0.56 9.03
C MET A 119 8.68 1.48 7.84
N VAL A 120 7.96 1.25 6.76
CA VAL A 120 7.98 2.06 5.53
C VAL A 120 6.56 2.40 5.11
N LEU A 121 6.38 3.59 4.54
CA LEU A 121 5.17 3.93 3.81
C LEU A 121 5.34 3.64 2.33
N LEU A 122 4.38 2.90 1.77
CA LEU A 122 4.30 2.65 0.34
C LEU A 122 3.06 3.33 -0.24
N GLY A 123 3.24 4.05 -1.34
CA GLY A 123 2.13 4.56 -2.14
C GLY A 123 1.88 3.61 -3.29
N VAL A 124 0.68 3.03 -3.32
CA VAL A 124 0.27 2.07 -4.35
C VAL A 124 -0.84 2.67 -5.21
N ASP A 125 -0.68 2.57 -6.53
CA ASP A 125 -1.62 3.09 -7.51
C ASP A 125 -2.30 1.95 -8.28
N PHE A 126 -3.61 2.04 -8.39
CA PHE A 126 -4.44 1.30 -9.34
C PHE A 126 -4.82 2.30 -10.44
N PRO A 127 -4.10 2.30 -11.58
CA PRO A 127 -4.27 3.31 -12.63
C PRO A 127 -5.62 3.21 -13.35
N ASP A 128 -6.20 2.01 -13.38
CA ASP A 128 -7.52 1.73 -13.91
C ASP A 128 -8.27 0.85 -12.91
N GLU A 129 -9.38 1.36 -12.38
CA GLU A 129 -10.23 0.65 -11.42
C GLU A 129 -10.75 -0.70 -11.95
N SER A 130 -10.84 -0.86 -13.28
CA SER A 130 -11.33 -2.09 -13.92
C SER A 130 -10.26 -3.16 -14.10
N LEU A 131 -8.98 -2.76 -14.12
CA LEU A 131 -7.83 -3.65 -14.23
C LEU A 131 -7.27 -3.82 -12.83
N ALA A 132 -7.62 -4.91 -12.16
CA ALA A 132 -7.17 -5.23 -10.80
C ALA A 132 -5.66 -5.53 -10.73
N THR A 133 -4.85 -4.58 -11.15
CA THR A 133 -3.39 -4.57 -11.19
C THR A 133 -2.93 -3.29 -10.54
N CYS A 134 -1.96 -3.40 -9.63
CA CYS A 134 -1.44 -2.25 -8.93
C CYS A 134 0.05 -2.05 -9.20
N THR A 135 0.49 -0.82 -8.99
CA THR A 135 1.87 -0.36 -9.21
C THR A 135 2.37 0.36 -7.98
N LEU A 136 3.68 0.34 -7.76
CA LEU A 136 4.32 1.04 -6.67
C LEU A 136 4.77 2.42 -7.15
N GLY A 137 4.25 3.48 -6.52
CA GLY A 137 4.47 4.86 -6.93
C GLY A 137 5.25 5.71 -5.93
N MET A 138 5.34 5.29 -4.67
CA MET A 138 6.06 6.01 -3.62
C MET A 138 6.62 5.05 -2.57
N VAL A 139 7.80 5.38 -2.07
CA VAL A 139 8.43 4.72 -0.91
C VAL A 139 8.94 5.81 0.03
N LEU A 140 8.54 5.77 1.30
CA LEU A 140 9.01 6.69 2.34
C LEU A 140 9.34 5.91 3.62
N PRO A 141 10.63 5.63 3.89
CA PRO A 141 11.05 5.00 5.15
C PRO A 141 10.75 5.90 6.35
N LEU A 142 10.38 5.30 7.49
CA LEU A 142 10.06 6.04 8.71
C LEU A 142 11.26 6.05 9.67
N TRP A 143 12.00 7.15 9.68
CA TRP A 143 13.16 7.35 10.54
C TRP A 143 12.77 7.96 11.89
N SER A 144 13.74 8.07 12.80
CA SER A 144 13.56 8.74 14.09
C SER A 144 13.21 10.22 13.99
N ASP A 145 13.51 10.87 12.86
CA ASP A 145 13.13 12.26 12.57
C ASP A 145 11.70 12.39 12.01
N THR A 146 10.95 11.29 11.90
CA THR A 146 9.60 11.29 11.34
C THR A 146 8.69 12.22 12.14
N GLN A 147 8.03 13.15 11.45
CA GLN A 147 7.02 14.06 12.00
C GLN A 147 5.73 13.94 11.20
N VAL A 148 4.60 13.97 11.91
CA VAL A 148 3.26 13.90 11.33
C VAL A 148 2.49 15.15 11.72
N PHE A 149 1.91 15.84 10.75
CA PHE A 149 1.12 17.06 10.94
C PHE A 149 -0.25 16.91 10.31
N LEU A 150 -1.27 17.47 10.95
CA LEU A 150 -2.61 17.54 10.38
C LEU A 150 -2.72 18.71 9.42
N ASP A 151 -3.25 18.45 8.24
CA ASP A 151 -3.54 19.48 7.26
C ASP A 151 -5.00 19.91 7.44
N GLY A 152 -5.27 21.22 7.45
CA GLY A 152 -6.60 21.78 7.79
C GLY A 152 -7.72 21.45 6.78
N ASP A 153 -7.42 20.70 5.73
CA ASP A 153 -8.31 20.31 4.64
C ASP A 153 -8.74 18.82 4.68
N GLY A 154 -8.51 18.15 5.81
CA GLY A 154 -8.90 16.74 6.00
C GLY A 154 -7.81 15.74 5.62
N GLY A 155 -6.59 16.22 5.35
CA GLY A 155 -5.40 15.40 5.15
C GLY A 155 -4.42 15.43 6.33
N PHE A 156 -3.27 14.81 6.11
CA PHE A 156 -2.10 14.92 6.98
C PHE A 156 -0.83 14.83 6.16
N SER A 157 0.23 15.47 6.66
CA SER A 157 1.56 15.41 6.07
C SER A 157 2.51 14.60 6.94
N VAL A 158 3.39 13.83 6.30
CA VAL A 158 4.46 13.06 6.94
C VAL A 158 5.79 13.56 6.40
N THR A 159 6.67 13.99 7.29
CA THR A 159 8.05 14.37 6.97
C THR A 159 9.00 13.36 7.58
N SER A 160 9.84 12.71 6.78
CA SER A 160 10.82 11.72 7.23
C SER A 160 12.05 11.76 6.33
N GLY A 161 13.26 11.80 6.91
CA GLY A 161 14.51 11.81 6.13
C GLY A 161 14.61 12.98 5.15
N GLY A 162 14.08 14.15 5.53
CA GLY A 162 14.04 15.36 4.70
C GLY A 162 13.02 15.34 3.55
N GLN A 163 12.16 14.32 3.46
CA GLN A 163 11.09 14.24 2.46
C GLN A 163 9.72 14.44 3.12
N THR A 164 8.92 15.36 2.58
CA THR A 164 7.54 15.59 3.01
C THR A 164 6.55 15.05 1.98
N ARG A 165 5.53 14.33 2.46
CA ARG A 165 4.42 13.78 1.67
C ARG A 165 3.09 14.16 2.31
N ILE A 166 2.12 14.52 1.49
CA ILE A 166 0.76 14.83 1.94
C ILE A 166 -0.17 13.69 1.53
N PHE A 167 -1.03 13.28 2.45
CA PHE A 167 -1.99 12.21 2.25
C PHE A 167 -3.38 12.70 2.62
N LYS A 168 -4.36 12.41 1.76
CA LYS A 168 -5.77 12.73 1.98
C LYS A 168 -6.58 11.45 2.04
N PRO A 169 -6.80 10.85 3.22
CA PRO A 169 -7.66 9.68 3.37
C PRO A 169 -9.10 9.99 2.97
N ILE A 170 -9.82 9.04 2.41
CA ILE A 170 -11.21 9.26 1.95
C ILE A 170 -12.22 9.56 3.08
N SER A 171 -11.80 9.44 4.34
CA SER A 171 -12.64 9.73 5.51
C SER A 171 -11.80 10.06 6.74
N VAL A 172 -12.42 10.79 7.68
CA VAL A 172 -11.85 11.07 9.00
C VAL A 172 -11.54 9.79 9.76
N GLN A 173 -12.36 8.75 9.64
CA GLN A 173 -12.11 7.46 10.31
C GLN A 173 -10.81 6.82 9.80
N THR A 174 -10.64 6.72 8.48
CA THR A 174 -9.43 6.16 7.87
C THR A 174 -8.19 7.01 8.17
N MET A 175 -8.36 8.32 8.31
CA MET A 175 -7.31 9.23 8.74
C MET A 175 -6.86 8.91 10.17
N TRP A 176 -7.79 8.79 11.12
CA TRP A 176 -7.44 8.44 12.50
C TRP A 176 -6.74 7.08 12.61
N SER A 177 -7.18 6.08 11.83
CA SER A 177 -6.50 4.79 11.76
C SER A 177 -5.05 4.92 11.27
N ALA A 178 -4.80 5.75 10.24
CA ALA A 178 -3.45 6.04 9.76
C ALA A 178 -2.59 6.71 10.83
N LEU A 179 -3.10 7.77 11.46
CA LEU A 179 -2.37 8.51 12.49
C LEU A 179 -1.99 7.63 13.68
N GLN A 180 -2.90 6.75 14.13
CA GLN A 180 -2.62 5.83 15.23
C GLN A 180 -1.43 4.91 14.93
N VAL A 181 -1.43 4.29 13.75
CA VAL A 181 -0.34 3.39 13.34
C VAL A 181 0.96 4.16 13.11
N LEU A 182 0.88 5.36 12.50
CA LEU A 182 2.05 6.22 12.27
C LEU A 182 2.69 6.69 13.58
N HIS A 183 1.91 7.14 14.57
CA HIS A 183 2.44 7.55 15.86
C HIS A 183 3.15 6.39 16.57
N LYS A 184 2.61 5.17 16.47
CA LYS A 184 3.29 3.97 16.98
C LYS A 184 4.62 3.75 16.25
N ALA A 185 4.62 3.82 14.93
CA ALA A 185 5.83 3.69 14.11
C ALA A 185 6.90 4.73 14.45
N CYS A 186 6.51 5.99 14.66
CA CYS A 186 7.41 7.07 15.04
C CYS A 186 8.06 6.80 16.41
N ASN A 187 7.27 6.37 17.41
CA ASN A 187 7.80 6.02 18.73
C ASN A 187 8.79 4.85 18.66
N GLU A 188 8.52 3.85 17.82
CA GLU A 188 9.43 2.74 17.59
C GLU A 188 10.72 3.19 16.87
N ALA A 189 10.63 4.07 15.88
CA ALA A 189 11.79 4.59 15.17
C ALA A 189 12.69 5.46 16.07
N VAL A 190 12.08 6.29 16.94
CA VAL A 190 12.80 7.09 17.95
C VAL A 190 13.45 6.20 18.99
N SER A 191 12.73 5.24 19.55
CA SER A 191 13.27 4.35 20.60
C SER A 191 14.43 3.47 20.12
N ASN A 192 14.43 3.09 18.84
CA ASN A 192 15.49 2.31 18.22
C ASN A 192 16.58 3.14 17.51
N ASN A 193 16.47 4.48 17.52
CA ASN A 193 17.39 5.41 16.84
C ASN A 193 17.61 5.07 15.36
N TYR A 194 16.54 4.93 14.57
CA TYR A 194 16.67 4.75 13.13
C TYR A 194 17.07 6.07 12.46
N PHE A 195 18.17 6.09 11.71
CA PHE A 195 18.63 7.27 10.99
C PHE A 195 19.11 6.91 9.57
N PRO A 196 18.96 7.83 8.60
CA PRO A 196 19.48 7.64 7.25
C PRO A 196 21.00 7.40 7.26
N GLY A 197 21.44 6.36 6.55
CA GLY A 197 22.86 5.96 6.50
C GLY A 197 23.29 5.00 7.61
N GLY A 198 22.37 4.63 8.52
CA GLY A 198 22.54 3.49 9.41
C GLY A 198 22.30 2.14 8.72
N GLY A 199 22.27 1.05 9.50
CA GLY A 199 21.91 -0.28 9.00
C GLY A 199 20.39 -0.53 8.92
N ALA A 200 19.60 0.30 9.58
CA ALA A 200 18.15 0.17 9.64
C ALA A 200 17.51 0.57 8.31
N LEU A 201 16.37 -0.05 7.98
CA LEU A 201 15.55 0.24 6.80
C LEU A 201 16.26 0.04 5.45
N ASN A 202 17.43 -0.62 5.42
CA ASN A 202 18.15 -0.93 4.17
C ASN A 202 17.33 -1.75 3.19
N TRP A 203 16.44 -2.61 3.70
CA TRP A 203 15.54 -3.40 2.89
C TRP A 203 14.55 -2.56 2.06
N THR A 204 14.29 -1.31 2.46
CA THR A 204 13.42 -0.41 1.71
C THR A 204 13.98 -0.05 0.33
N GLU A 205 15.28 -0.22 0.11
CA GLU A 205 15.92 -0.07 -1.21
C GLU A 205 15.34 -1.04 -2.25
N TRP A 206 14.86 -2.21 -1.82
CA TRP A 206 14.16 -3.16 -2.70
C TRP A 206 12.91 -2.52 -3.31
N TYR A 207 12.10 -1.85 -2.47
CA TYR A 207 10.90 -1.15 -2.93
C TYR A 207 11.25 0.07 -3.77
N GLN A 208 12.31 0.82 -3.42
CA GLN A 208 12.74 1.98 -4.22
C GLN A 208 13.09 1.59 -5.66
N LYS A 209 13.75 0.44 -5.85
CA LYS A 209 14.07 -0.11 -7.18
C LYS A 209 12.84 -0.68 -7.90
N ALA A 210 11.79 -1.04 -7.17
CA ALA A 210 10.56 -1.63 -7.71
C ALA A 210 9.50 -0.58 -8.08
N VAL A 211 9.75 0.72 -7.87
CA VAL A 211 8.83 1.81 -8.28
C VAL A 211 8.59 1.73 -9.78
N ASN A 212 7.34 1.58 -10.18
CA ASN A 212 6.94 1.31 -11.56
C ASN A 212 5.64 2.00 -12.00
N SER A 213 5.06 2.87 -11.17
CA SER A 213 3.90 3.66 -11.57
C SER A 213 4.25 4.70 -12.63
N ASP A 214 3.25 5.08 -13.45
CA ASP A 214 3.41 6.15 -14.43
C ASP A 214 3.85 7.47 -13.80
N GLN A 215 4.56 8.30 -14.57
CA GLN A 215 5.02 9.61 -14.08
C GLN A 215 3.89 10.49 -13.53
N SER A 216 2.68 10.37 -14.10
CA SER A 216 1.51 11.11 -13.61
C SER A 216 1.00 10.63 -12.24
N CYS A 217 1.24 9.37 -11.88
CA CYS A 217 1.01 8.85 -10.52
C CYS A 217 2.10 9.35 -9.59
N ILE A 218 3.37 9.19 -9.99
CA ILE A 218 4.52 9.62 -9.20
C ILE A 218 4.40 11.10 -8.84
N ASN A 219 4.10 11.97 -9.82
CA ASN A 219 3.94 13.40 -9.57
C ASN A 219 2.87 13.73 -8.52
N GLU A 220 1.78 12.97 -8.49
CA GLU A 220 0.71 13.15 -7.52
C GLU A 220 1.13 12.67 -6.11
N TRP A 221 2.08 11.74 -5.99
CA TRP A 221 2.71 11.41 -4.68
C TRP A 221 3.75 12.46 -4.26
N LEU A 222 4.39 13.12 -5.24
CA LEU A 222 5.40 14.15 -5.01
C LEU A 222 4.81 15.56 -4.79
N ALA A 223 3.52 15.75 -5.06
CA ALA A 223 2.86 17.04 -4.95
C ALA A 223 3.00 17.60 -3.54
N MET A 224 3.49 18.85 -3.46
CA MET A 224 3.57 19.62 -2.23
C MET A 224 2.46 20.67 -2.23
N SER A 225 1.85 20.94 -1.08
CA SER A 225 0.69 21.84 -0.93
C SER A 225 0.91 23.24 -1.53
N ASP A 226 2.15 23.72 -1.60
CA ASP A 226 2.46 25.11 -1.95
C ASP A 226 2.88 25.33 -3.42
N LEU A 227 2.89 24.28 -4.26
CA LEU A 227 3.49 24.33 -5.61
C LEU A 227 2.56 23.95 -6.78
N GLU A 228 1.26 23.77 -6.53
CA GLU A 228 0.27 23.64 -7.61
C GLU A 228 -0.08 25.02 -8.21
N SER A 229 0.91 25.70 -8.80
CA SER A 229 0.58 26.70 -9.83
C SER A 229 0.14 25.91 -11.06
N VAL A 230 -1.16 25.94 -11.36
CA VAL A 230 -1.72 25.39 -12.60
C VAL A 230 -0.90 25.94 -13.77
N ARG A 231 -0.05 25.12 -14.38
CA ARG A 231 0.49 25.48 -15.69
C ARG A 231 -0.71 25.51 -16.64
N PRO A 232 -0.95 26.62 -17.36
CA PRO A 232 -1.94 26.62 -18.42
C PRO A 232 -1.65 25.44 -19.34
N THR A 233 -2.68 24.67 -19.67
CA THR A 233 -2.62 23.69 -20.75
C THR A 233 -2.04 24.40 -21.97
N SER A 234 -0.94 23.87 -22.51
CA SER A 234 -0.28 24.43 -23.69
C SER A 234 -1.33 24.70 -24.79
N PRO A 235 -1.38 25.91 -25.36
CA PRO A 235 -2.40 26.25 -26.34
C PRO A 235 -2.29 25.29 -27.52
N SER A 236 -3.40 24.65 -27.87
CA SER A 236 -3.51 23.87 -29.10
C SER A 236 -3.16 24.78 -30.27
N ILE A 237 -2.13 24.38 -31.02
CA ILE A 237 -1.69 25.07 -32.23
C ILE A 237 -2.89 25.19 -33.16
N PHE A 238 -3.34 26.43 -33.39
CA PHE A 238 -4.30 26.79 -34.40
C PHE A 238 -3.86 26.19 -35.74
N SER A 239 -4.68 25.30 -36.29
CA SER A 239 -4.60 24.94 -37.71
C SER A 239 -5.24 26.10 -38.47
N ASP A 240 -4.41 27.02 -38.95
CA ASP A 240 -4.81 28.04 -39.92
C ASP A 240 -5.23 27.32 -41.22
N GLN A 241 -6.54 27.21 -41.45
CA GLN A 241 -7.07 26.76 -42.73
C GLN A 241 -7.65 27.98 -43.44
N SER A 242 -6.82 28.56 -44.30
CA SER A 242 -7.20 29.57 -45.28
C SER A 242 -8.33 29.05 -46.17
N VAL A 243 -9.54 29.52 -45.96
CA VAL A 243 -10.64 29.33 -46.92
C VAL A 243 -10.77 30.61 -47.74
N MET A 244 -10.27 30.56 -48.98
CA MET A 244 -10.54 31.57 -50.01
C MET A 244 -12.06 31.67 -50.26
N PRO A 245 -12.60 32.88 -50.50
CA PRO A 245 -13.99 33.02 -50.95
C PRO A 245 -14.11 32.74 -52.46
N PRO A 246 -15.21 32.12 -52.93
CA PRO A 246 -15.49 32.05 -54.36
C PRO A 246 -16.26 33.30 -54.82
N PHE A 247 -15.79 33.94 -55.89
CA PHE A 247 -16.56 34.82 -56.77
C PHE A 247 -16.55 34.20 -58.18
N PRO A 248 -17.43 34.58 -59.15
CA PRO A 248 -18.57 35.50 -59.07
C PRO A 248 -19.90 34.90 -59.63
N LEU A 249 -20.99 35.63 -59.42
CA LEU A 249 -22.31 35.41 -60.02
C LEU A 249 -22.43 36.14 -61.37
N GLU A 250 -22.76 35.40 -62.42
CA GLU A 250 -23.40 35.85 -63.67
C GLU A 250 -24.77 35.14 -63.66
N LEU A 251 -25.96 35.76 -63.86
CA LEU A 251 -26.40 36.46 -65.07
C LEU A 251 -27.83 37.05 -64.82
N ILE A 252 -28.08 38.27 -65.32
CA ILE A 252 -29.33 38.80 -65.93
C ILE A 252 -30.68 38.72 -65.16
N VAL A 253 -31.33 39.87 -64.93
CA VAL A 253 -32.61 40.26 -65.58
C VAL A 253 -32.70 41.79 -65.63
N GLY A 254 -32.84 42.34 -66.85
CA GLY A 254 -33.39 43.67 -67.06
C GLY A 254 -34.90 43.58 -67.26
N LEU A 255 -35.62 44.51 -66.63
CA LEU A 255 -36.83 45.20 -67.10
C LEU A 255 -37.04 46.43 -66.22
#